data_AF-A0A2V5JDV5-F1
#
_entry.id   AF-A0A2V5JDV5-F1
#
_cell.length_a   1.000
_cell.length_b   1.000
_cell.length_c   1.000
_cell.angle_alpha   90.00
_cell.angle_beta   90.00
_cell.angle_gamma   90.00
#
_symmetry.space_group_name_H-M   'P 1'
#
loop_
_entity.id
_entity.type
_entity.pdbx_description
1 polymer ?
#
loop_
_entity_poly.entity_id
_entity_poly.type
_entity_poly.pdbx_seq_one_letter_code
_entity_poly.pdbx_strand_id
1 'polypeptide(L)' 'MRFESLAVASHPLQLWNWNSFHVAGDVAIATSVFEGDVTRNGKQIHFRGKNLLVWKKQGDGSWKVFRYMFDEIPAKK' A
#
# COMPACT_ATOMS: atom_id res chain seq x y z
N MET A 1 -6.54 7.13 13.33
CA MET A 1 -5.26 6.41 13.13
C MET A 1 -4.65 6.93 11.83
N ARG A 2 -3.42 7.46 11.88
CA ARG A 2 -2.72 8.02 10.71
C ARG A 2 -1.53 7.10 10.41
N PHE A 3 -1.53 6.45 9.25
CA PHE A 3 -0.44 5.60 8.81
C PHE A 3 0.46 6.41 7.89
N GLU A 4 1.71 6.61 8.26
CA GLU A 4 2.71 7.23 7.39
C GLU A 4 3.62 6.12 6.84
N SER A 5 3.60 5.93 5.52
CA SER A 5 4.50 5.03 4.81
C SER A 5 5.57 5.88 4.13
N LEU A 6 6.84 5.55 4.34
CA LEU A 6 7.99 6.19 3.69
C LEU A 6 7.99 6.02 2.15
N ALA A 7 7.16 5.15 1.59
CA ALA A 7 6.94 5.06 0.14
C ALA A 7 6.03 6.19 -0.41
N VAL A 8 5.44 7.02 0.45
CA VAL A 8 4.36 7.98 0.13
C VAL A 8 4.81 9.42 0.43
N ALA A 9 6.10 9.74 0.29
CA ALA A 9 6.61 11.08 0.57
C ALA A 9 6.47 12.08 -0.60
N SER A 10 5.87 11.70 -1.74
CA SER A 10 5.86 12.55 -2.95
C SER A 10 4.48 13.03 -3.43
N HIS A 11 3.36 12.61 -2.86
CA HIS A 11 2.03 13.02 -3.36
C HIS A 11 1.06 13.35 -2.21
N PRO A 12 0.73 14.63 -1.99
CA PRO A 12 -0.21 15.02 -0.96
C PRO A 12 -1.64 14.66 -1.39
N LEU A 13 -2.36 13.97 -0.50
CA LEU A 13 -3.80 13.70 -0.55
C LEU A 13 -4.28 12.71 -1.62
N GLN A 14 -3.66 11.54 -1.71
CA GLN A 14 -4.39 10.36 -2.20
C GLN A 14 -5.16 9.76 -1.01
N LEU A 15 -6.46 10.07 -0.90
CA LEU A 15 -7.37 9.27 -0.08
C LEU A 15 -7.33 7.86 -0.64
N TRP A 16 -6.62 6.96 0.04
CA TRP A 16 -6.60 5.56 -0.34
C TRP A 16 -8.03 5.04 -0.29
N ASN A 17 -8.58 4.69 -1.45
CA ASN A 17 -9.84 3.97 -1.50
C ASN A 17 -9.54 2.51 -1.16
N TRP A 18 -9.38 2.24 0.13
CA TRP A 18 -9.14 0.89 0.64
C TRP A 18 -10.33 0.02 0.29
N ASN A 19 -10.07 -1.14 -0.31
CA ASN A 19 -11.10 -2.12 -0.58
C ASN A 19 -11.55 -2.81 0.71
N SER A 20 -10.63 -2.96 1.67
CA SER A 20 -10.93 -3.45 3.02
C SER A 20 -9.91 -2.92 4.04
N PHE A 21 -10.35 -2.80 5.29
CA PHE A 21 -9.51 -2.45 6.43
C PHE A 21 -10.04 -3.12 7.69
N HIS A 22 -9.18 -3.88 8.37
CA HIS A 22 -9.53 -4.60 9.60
C HIS A 22 -8.45 -4.43 10.65
N VAL A 23 -8.85 -4.22 11.92
CA VAL A 23 -7.95 -4.17 13.07
C VAL A 23 -8.29 -5.32 14.01
N ALA A 24 -7.29 -6.07 14.43
CA ALA A 24 -7.38 -7.16 15.38
C ALA A 24 -6.25 -7.00 16.41
N GLY A 25 -6.58 -6.40 17.55
CA GLY A 25 -5.59 -6.05 18.58
C GLY A 25 -4.50 -5.13 18.02
N ASP A 26 -3.27 -5.59 18.11
CA ASP A 26 -2.08 -4.85 17.65
C ASP A 26 -1.72 -5.13 16.18
N VAL A 27 -2.63 -5.69 15.40
CA VAL A 27 -2.46 -5.92 13.95
C VAL A 27 -3.56 -5.22 13.18
N ALA A 28 -3.19 -4.55 12.08
CA ALA A 28 -4.12 -4.01 11.10
C ALA A 28 -3.82 -4.63 9.73
N ILE A 29 -4.86 -4.94 8.96
CA ILE A 29 -4.77 -5.51 7.63
C ILE A 29 -5.59 -4.63 6.69
N ALA A 30 -5.00 -4.22 5.58
CA ALA A 30 -5.71 -3.50 4.52
C ALA A 30 -5.39 -4.08 3.16
N THR A 31 -6.34 -3.95 2.25
CA THR A 31 -6.13 -4.21 0.83
C THR A 31 -6.57 -3.02 0.01
N SER A 32 -5.84 -2.71 -1.05
CA SER A 32 -6.26 -1.74 -2.06
C SER A 32 -5.90 -2.21 -3.46
N VAL A 33 -6.58 -1.64 -4.44
CA VAL A 33 -6.04 -1.51 -5.80
C VAL A 33 -5.25 -0.20 -5.84
N PHE A 34 -4.12 -0.21 -6.52
CA PHE A 34 -3.28 0.96 -6.71
C PHE A 34 -2.78 1.04 -8.14
N GLU A 35 -2.43 2.24 -8.58
CA GLU A 35 -1.93 2.54 -9.92
C GLU A 35 -0.73 3.47 -9.78
N GLY A 36 0.22 3.37 -10.70
CA GLY A 36 1.40 4.21 -10.69
C GLY A 36 2.25 4.04 -11.94
N ASP A 37 3.26 4.89 -12.07
CA ASP A 37 4.24 4.78 -13.13
C ASP A 37 5.56 4.23 -12.58
N VAL A 38 6.19 3.34 -13.33
CA VAL A 38 7.49 2.76 -13.00
C VAL A 38 8.37 2.71 -14.23
N THR A 39 9.66 2.96 -14.07
CA THR A 39 10.64 2.74 -15.14
C THR A 39 11.12 1.29 -15.12
N ARG A 40 10.92 0.55 -16.22
CA ARG A 40 11.45 -0.80 -16.43
C ARG A 40 12.16 -0.87 -17.77
N ASN A 41 13.36 -1.43 -17.77
CA ASN A 41 14.19 -1.56 -18.99
C ASN A 41 14.32 -0.23 -19.76
N GLY A 42 14.50 0.89 -19.04
CA GLY A 42 14.63 2.22 -19.62
C GLY A 42 13.33 2.87 -20.13
N LYS A 43 12.18 2.20 -20.00
CA LYS A 43 10.87 2.74 -20.42
C LYS A 43 9.99 3.01 -19.21
N GLN A 44 9.36 4.18 -19.16
CA GLN A 44 8.29 4.45 -18.21
C GLN A 44 7.04 3.69 -18.64
N ILE A 45 6.51 2.87 -17.73
CA ILE A 45 5.26 2.13 -17.92
C ILE A 45 4.28 2.52 -16.82
N HIS A 46 3.03 2.71 -17.22
CA HIS A 46 1.91 2.78 -16.28
C HIS A 46 1.51 1.36 -15.89
N PHE A 47 1.32 1.10 -14.60
CA PHE A 47 0.90 -0.19 -14.11
C PHE A 47 -0.19 -0.07 -13.04
N ARG A 48 -0.99 -1.13 -12.94
CA ARG A 48 -2.03 -1.30 -11.94
C ARG A 48 -1.72 -2.52 -11.11
N GLY A 49 -1.97 -2.47 -9.81
CA GLY A 49 -1.73 -3.55 -8.89
C GLY A 49 -2.78 -3.67 -7.81
N LYS A 50 -2.71 -4.75 -7.05
CA LYS A 50 -3.46 -4.95 -5.80
C LYS A 50 -2.47 -5.26 -4.70
N ASN A 51 -2.74 -4.79 -3.48
CA ASN A 51 -1.86 -5.04 -2.35
C ASN A 51 -2.59 -5.65 -1.14
N LEU A 52 -1.78 -6.28 -0.29
CA LEU A 52 -2.07 -6.59 1.10
C LEU A 52 -1.00 -5.88 1.94
N LEU A 53 -1.44 -4.98 2.80
CA LEU A 53 -0.57 -4.31 3.76
C LEU A 53 -0.99 -4.70 5.18
N VAL A 54 -0.03 -5.20 5.95
CA VAL A 54 -0.22 -5.57 7.35
C VAL A 54 0.61 -4.62 8.19
N TRP A 55 -0.01 -3.93 9.12
CA TRP A 55 0.69 -3.14 10.14
C TRP A 55 0.67 -3.86 11.47
N LYS A 56 1.70 -3.60 12.28
CA LYS A 56 1.77 -4.02 13.66
C LYS A 56 2.02 -2.83 14.58
N LYS A 57 1.24 -2.72 15.64
CA LYS A 57 1.46 -1.76 16.72
C LYS A 57 2.70 -2.16 17.50
N GLN A 58 3.58 -1.20 17.73
CA GLN A 58 4.83 -1.36 18.47
C GLN A 58 4.59 -1.10 19.95
N GLY A 59 5.57 -1.44 20.80
CA GLY A 59 5.50 -1.20 22.25
C GLY A 59 5.40 0.29 22.62
N ASP A 60 5.87 1.18 21.75
CA ASP A 60 5.72 2.64 21.88
C ASP A 60 4.35 3.17 21.37
N GLY A 61 3.47 2.26 20.94
CA GLY A 61 2.15 2.58 20.42
C GLY A 61 2.11 3.02 18.96
N SER A 62 3.25 3.20 18.30
CA SER A 62 3.32 3.52 16.87
C SER A 62 2.90 2.33 16.01
N TRP A 63 2.31 2.58 14.84
CA TRP A 63 2.00 1.54 13.86
C TRP A 63 3.05 1.53 12.76
N LYS A 64 3.63 0.36 12.49
CA LYS A 64 4.62 0.17 11.42
C LYS A 64 4.17 -0.90 10.46
N VAL A 65 4.54 -0.77 9.18
CA VAL A 65 4.33 -1.83 8.19
C VAL A 65 5.11 -3.06 8.61
N PHE A 66 4.39 -4.16 8.85
CA PHE A 66 4.94 -5.44 9.23
C PHE A 66 5.09 -6.37 8.03
N ARG A 67 4.14 -6.34 7.09
CA ARG A 67 4.21 -7.03 5.80
C ARG A 67 3.63 -6.16 4.70
N TYR A 68 4.24 -6.22 3.53
CA TYR A 68 3.71 -5.66 2.29
C TYR A 68 3.87 -6.69 1.19
N MET A 69 2.75 -7.02 0.55
CA MET A 69 2.72 -7.91 -0.61
C MET A 69 1.87 -7.23 -1.67
N PHE A 70 2.28 -7.35 -2.92
CA PHE A 70 1.49 -6.86 -4.04
C PHE A 70 1.66 -7.75 -5.26
N ASP A 71 0.62 -7.76 -6.08
CA ASP A 71 0.65 -8.33 -7.42
C ASP A 71 0.28 -7.24 -8.42
N GLU A 72 0.87 -7.31 -9.62
CA GLU A 72 0.40 -6.54 -10.75
C GLU A 72 -0.86 -7.16 -11.33
N ILE A 73 -1.80 -6.29 -11.73
CA ILE A 73 -2.97 -6.68 -12.51
C ILE A 73 -2.57 -6.55 -13.98
N PRO A 74 -2.56 -7.65 -14.76
CA PRO A 74 -2.21 -7.58 -16.17
C PRO A 74 -3.11 -6.61 -16.94
N ALA A 75 -2.53 -5.90 -17.90
CA ALA A 75 -3.32 -5.13 -18.86
C ALA A 75 -4.28 -6.06 -19.61
N LYS A 76 -5.51 -5.61 -19.85
CA LYS A 76 -6.43 -6.33 -20.75
C LYS A 76 -5.80 -6.38 -22.15
N LYS A 77 -5.79 -7.56 -22.76
CA LYS A 77 -5.39 -7.76 -24.16
C LYS A 77 -6.37 -7.10 -25.11
#